data_AF-K0EVP5-F1
#
_entry.id   AF-K0EVP5-F1
#
_cell.length_a   1.000
_cell.length_b   1.000
_cell.length_c   1.000
_cell.angle_alpha   90.00
_cell.angle_beta   90.00
_cell.angle_gamma   90.00
#
_symmetry.space_group_name_H-M   'P 1'
#
loop_
_entity.id
_entity.type
_entity.pdbx_description
1 polymer ?
#
loop_
_entity_poly.entity_id
_entity_poly.type
_entity_poly.pdbx_seq_one_letter_code
_entity_poly.pdbx_strand_id
1 'polypeptide(L)'
;MGFMVDRMRAWSFPGGYEDDRGAEPVEWRIEPDEVSDSRELFDLEAVIRGVRVRGDLEDLTPYSADTHAREIFSLDGRSGNLARYTVTGELPCTVEVSGVRRAEVIRFTYAQHPYPEHDMMHLALSLDGEEYETDCDALETGLPRLADALPAGVSLMCCFTCLYSDYMPSSGQAMGIACFRDDKEQYLAIRSKFDIWRLRRTEWVPETYLCSEYQRRVRGTGYRG
;
A
#
# COMPACT_ATOMS: atom_id res chain seq x y z
N MET A 1 -17.55 -15.79 -20.06
CA MET A 1 -18.39 -15.26 -18.97
C MET A 1 -17.51 -14.23 -18.27
N GLY A 2 -17.77 -12.94 -18.48
CA GLY A 2 -16.92 -11.88 -17.92
C GLY A 2 -17.10 -11.85 -16.40
N PHE A 3 -16.02 -12.05 -15.66
CA PHE A 3 -16.02 -11.76 -14.23
C PHE A 3 -16.17 -10.24 -14.10
N MET A 4 -17.36 -9.78 -13.69
CA MET A 4 -17.49 -8.45 -13.12
C MET A 4 -16.64 -8.48 -11.86
N VAL A 5 -15.40 -8.02 -11.97
CA VAL A 5 -14.63 -7.54 -10.83
C VAL A 5 -15.55 -6.52 -10.17
N ASP A 6 -16.02 -6.83 -8.96
CA ASP A 6 -16.65 -5.83 -8.11
C ASP A 6 -15.56 -4.80 -7.89
N ARG A 7 -15.53 -3.76 -8.74
CA ARG A 7 -14.43 -2.81 -8.79
C ARG A 7 -14.37 -2.21 -7.40
N MET A 8 -13.27 -2.44 -6.69
CA MET A 8 -12.93 -1.65 -5.51
C MET A 8 -13.25 -0.20 -5.84
N ARG A 9 -14.16 0.40 -5.06
CA ARG A 9 -14.38 1.85 -5.15
C ARG A 9 -13.03 2.49 -4.85
N ALA A 10 -12.62 3.48 -5.64
CA ALA A 10 -11.46 4.30 -5.34
C ALA A 10 -11.46 4.68 -3.85
N TRP A 11 -10.33 4.46 -3.17
CA TRP A 11 -10.17 4.77 -1.77
C TRP A 11 -9.44 6.09 -1.65
N SER A 12 -10.07 7.06 -0.98
CA SER A 12 -9.47 8.35 -0.70
C SER A 12 -9.18 8.51 0.79
N PHE A 13 -8.07 9.14 1.12
CA PHE A 13 -7.71 9.48 2.49
C PHE A 13 -6.87 10.76 2.56
N PRO A 14 -6.94 11.51 3.68
CA PRO A 14 -6.19 12.75 3.81
C PRO A 14 -4.70 12.46 4.01
N GLY A 15 -3.88 13.44 3.65
CA GLY A 15 -2.45 13.41 3.82
C GLY A 15 -1.80 14.76 3.59
N GLY A 16 -0.49 14.75 3.40
CA GLY A 16 0.30 15.93 3.09
C GLY A 16 1.39 15.62 2.09
N TYR A 17 1.84 16.67 1.40
CA TYR A 17 3.04 16.69 0.59
C TYR A 17 3.92 17.85 1.03
N GLU A 18 5.22 17.62 1.14
CA GLU A 18 6.23 18.61 1.48
C GLU A 18 7.48 18.42 0.63
N ASP A 19 8.04 19.51 0.11
CA ASP A 19 9.35 19.54 -0.55
C ASP A 19 10.09 20.86 -0.23
N ASP A 20 11.22 21.12 -0.88
CA ASP A 20 12.02 22.35 -0.75
C ASP A 20 11.25 23.67 -1.02
N ARG A 21 10.05 23.59 -1.60
CA ARG A 21 9.20 24.73 -2.01
C ARG A 21 7.96 24.90 -1.11
N GLY A 22 7.79 24.03 -0.10
CA GLY A 22 6.77 24.16 0.94
C GLY A 22 5.90 22.92 1.09
N ALA A 23 4.92 23.02 1.97
CA ALA A 23 4.00 21.93 2.30
C ALA A 23 2.55 22.29 1.97
N GLU A 24 1.74 21.29 1.61
CA GLU A 24 0.30 21.42 1.48
C GLU A 24 -0.45 20.13 1.88
N PRO A 25 -1.69 20.25 2.37
CA PRO A 25 -2.55 19.09 2.55
C PRO A 25 -2.98 18.53 1.19
N VAL A 26 -3.08 17.20 1.09
CA VAL A 26 -3.52 16.50 -0.12
C VAL A 26 -4.59 15.46 0.22
N GLU A 27 -5.40 15.11 -0.77
CA GLU A 27 -6.25 13.91 -0.73
C GLU A 27 -5.57 12.86 -1.61
N TRP A 28 -5.05 11.81 -0.99
CA TRP A 28 -4.52 10.66 -1.71
C TRP A 28 -5.66 9.78 -2.17
N ARG A 29 -5.51 9.19 -3.35
CA ARG A 29 -6.43 8.20 -3.91
C ARG A 29 -5.65 6.96 -4.33
N ILE A 30 -6.10 5.80 -3.91
CA ILE A 30 -5.62 4.52 -4.44
C ILE A 30 -6.46 4.21 -5.67
N GLU A 31 -5.82 4.17 -6.82
CA GLU A 31 -6.44 3.84 -8.11
C GLU A 31 -5.72 2.63 -8.73
N PRO A 32 -6.42 1.76 -9.47
CA PRO A 32 -5.74 0.76 -10.28
C PRO A 32 -4.77 1.41 -11.27
N ASP A 33 -3.57 0.87 -11.39
CA ASP A 33 -2.59 1.32 -12.36
C ASP A 33 -3.13 1.12 -13.78
N GLU A 34 -3.33 2.24 -14.49
CA GLU A 34 -3.78 2.26 -15.88
C GLU A 34 -2.64 2.15 -16.91
N VAL A 35 -1.38 2.34 -16.49
CA VAL A 35 -0.20 2.36 -17.36
C VAL A 35 0.35 0.95 -17.57
N SER A 36 0.36 0.11 -16.53
CA SER A 36 0.65 -1.30 -16.74
C SER A 36 -0.54 -1.97 -17.44
N ASP A 37 -0.28 -2.58 -18.60
CA ASP A 37 -1.23 -3.48 -19.28
C ASP A 37 -1.76 -4.59 -18.35
N SER A 38 -1.03 -4.84 -17.26
CA SER A 38 -1.34 -5.86 -16.28
C SER A 38 -2.53 -5.45 -15.38
N ARG A 39 -2.78 -4.14 -15.15
CA ARG A 39 -3.75 -3.66 -14.11
C ARG A 39 -3.58 -4.40 -12.78
N GLU A 40 -2.34 -4.82 -12.52
CA GLU A 40 -2.02 -5.71 -11.40
C GLU A 40 -1.65 -4.94 -10.13
N LEU A 41 -1.51 -3.63 -10.24
CA LEU A 41 -0.94 -2.77 -9.22
C LEU A 41 -1.87 -1.59 -8.99
N PHE A 42 -1.68 -0.91 -7.88
CA PHE A 42 -2.35 0.33 -7.53
C PHE A 42 -1.33 1.45 -7.43
N ASP A 43 -1.73 2.61 -7.91
CA ASP A 43 -0.99 3.85 -7.72
C ASP A 43 -1.70 4.68 -6.65
N LEU A 44 -0.89 5.42 -5.89
CA LEU A 44 -1.35 6.62 -5.22
C LEU A 44 -1.45 7.74 -6.23
N GLU A 45 -2.54 8.47 -6.16
CA GLU A 45 -2.78 9.65 -6.95
C GLU A 45 -3.16 10.83 -6.06
N ALA A 46 -2.68 12.02 -6.40
CA ALA A 46 -3.10 13.27 -5.78
C ALA A 46 -3.01 14.44 -6.77
N VAL A 47 -3.59 15.57 -6.38
CA VAL A 47 -3.33 16.87 -7.01
C VAL A 47 -2.48 17.69 -6.05
N ILE A 48 -1.26 18.01 -6.47
CA ILE A 48 -0.26 18.74 -5.70
C ILE A 48 0.04 20.03 -6.46
N ARG A 49 -0.21 21.19 -5.84
CA ARG A 49 -0.05 22.53 -6.43
C ARG A 49 -0.75 22.68 -7.78
N GLY A 50 -1.90 22.02 -7.93
CA GLY A 50 -2.69 22.00 -9.17
C GLY A 50 -2.21 21.00 -10.23
N VAL A 51 -1.15 20.24 -9.97
CA VAL A 51 -0.60 19.21 -10.86
C VAL A 51 -1.02 17.83 -10.39
N ARG A 52 -1.60 17.03 -11.28
CA ARG A 52 -1.93 15.62 -10.98
C ARG A 52 -0.65 14.79 -10.97
N VAL A 53 -0.41 14.07 -9.89
CA VAL A 53 0.73 13.17 -9.71
C VAL A 53 0.24 11.75 -9.44
N ARG A 54 1.02 10.75 -9.82
CA ARG A 54 0.74 9.34 -9.59
C ARG A 54 1.99 8.50 -9.38
N GLY A 55 1.88 7.37 -8.73
CA GLY A 55 2.94 6.37 -8.61
C GLY A 55 2.79 5.58 -7.33
N ASP A 56 3.80 4.81 -6.97
CA ASP A 56 3.94 4.37 -5.58
C ASP A 56 4.54 5.51 -4.73
N LEU A 57 4.70 5.28 -3.42
CA LEU A 57 5.25 6.29 -2.51
C LEU A 57 6.68 6.69 -2.90
N GLU A 58 7.43 5.79 -3.52
CA GLU A 58 8.86 5.93 -3.86
C GLU A 58 9.06 6.69 -5.18
N ASP A 59 8.16 6.49 -6.14
CA ASP A 59 8.25 6.96 -7.53
C ASP A 59 7.04 7.81 -7.97
N LEU A 60 6.66 8.80 -7.17
CA LEU A 60 5.60 9.75 -7.56
C LEU A 60 6.02 10.55 -8.81
N THR A 61 5.14 10.60 -9.80
CA THR A 61 5.41 11.16 -11.13
C THR A 61 4.27 12.08 -11.57
N PRO A 62 4.56 13.31 -12.05
CA PRO A 62 3.54 14.15 -12.68
C PRO A 62 2.96 13.49 -13.94
N TYR A 63 1.64 13.53 -14.13
CA TYR A 63 0.99 13.01 -15.34
C TYR A 63 1.50 13.67 -16.64
N SER A 64 1.98 14.91 -16.54
CA SER A 64 2.63 15.66 -17.61
C SER A 64 3.93 16.24 -17.06
N ALA A 65 5.09 15.78 -17.56
CA ALA A 65 6.38 16.40 -17.28
C ALA A 65 6.63 17.64 -18.17
N ASP A 66 5.63 18.51 -18.27
CA ASP A 66 5.73 19.75 -19.03
C ASP A 66 6.56 20.81 -18.29
N THR A 67 6.70 21.99 -18.91
CA THR A 67 7.44 23.11 -18.32
C THR A 67 6.86 23.52 -16.97
N HIS A 68 5.54 23.44 -16.79
CA HIS A 68 4.89 23.84 -15.54
C HIS A 68 5.24 22.90 -14.39
N ALA A 69 5.21 21.58 -14.61
CA ALA A 69 5.63 20.61 -13.60
C ALA A 69 7.11 20.82 -13.18
N ARG A 70 8.01 21.08 -14.15
CA ARG A 70 9.43 21.39 -13.87
C ARG A 70 9.62 22.72 -13.12
N GLU A 71 8.74 23.68 -13.36
CA GLU A 71 8.75 24.95 -12.63
C GLU A 71 8.25 24.81 -11.20
N ILE A 72 7.42 23.82 -10.89
CA ILE A 72 6.77 23.65 -9.58
C ILE A 72 7.45 22.61 -8.68
N PHE A 73 8.08 21.60 -9.27
CA PHE A 73 8.70 20.50 -8.52
C PHE A 73 10.20 20.42 -8.76
N SER A 74 10.89 19.77 -7.83
CA SER A 74 12.19 19.16 -8.11
C SER A 74 11.91 17.81 -8.78
N LEU A 75 12.39 17.61 -10.01
CA LEU A 75 12.24 16.33 -10.72
C LEU A 75 13.59 15.63 -10.85
N ASP A 76 13.59 14.30 -10.73
CA ASP A 76 14.73 13.48 -11.09
C ASP A 76 15.00 13.61 -12.61
N GLY A 77 16.26 13.85 -12.96
CA GLY A 77 16.66 14.12 -14.34
C GLY A 77 16.57 12.91 -15.27
N ARG A 78 16.47 11.69 -14.72
CA ARG A 78 16.46 10.44 -15.49
C ARG A 78 15.06 9.86 -15.61
N SER A 79 14.30 9.77 -14.51
CA SER A 79 12.94 9.21 -14.51
C SER A 79 11.87 10.27 -14.77
N GLY A 80 12.12 11.52 -14.38
CA GLY A 80 11.08 12.56 -14.37
C GLY A 80 10.16 12.50 -13.15
N ASN A 81 10.46 11.62 -12.18
CA ASN A 81 9.72 11.50 -10.93
C ASN A 81 9.98 12.73 -10.05
N LEU A 82 9.09 12.99 -9.10
CA LEU A 82 9.33 13.95 -8.03
C LEU A 82 10.59 13.55 -7.26
N ALA A 83 11.32 14.54 -6.76
CA ALA A 83 12.54 14.34 -6.00
C ALA A 83 12.55 15.21 -4.74
N ARG A 84 13.18 14.69 -3.67
CA ARG A 84 13.33 15.31 -2.34
C ARG A 84 12.01 15.78 -1.75
N TYR A 85 11.13 14.82 -1.47
CA TYR A 85 9.83 15.11 -0.88
C TYR A 85 9.55 14.23 0.33
N THR A 86 8.66 14.71 1.18
CA THR A 86 8.01 13.94 2.23
C THR A 86 6.52 13.88 1.91
N VAL A 87 5.93 12.69 2.01
CA VAL A 87 4.49 12.50 1.96
C VAL A 87 4.00 11.93 3.27
N THR A 88 2.80 12.34 3.67
CA THR A 88 2.09 11.79 4.81
C THR A 88 0.71 11.34 4.39
N GLY A 89 0.11 10.41 5.13
CA GLY A 89 -1.27 10.02 4.91
C GLY A 89 -1.88 9.21 6.04
N GLU A 90 -3.21 9.19 6.05
CA GLU A 90 -4.05 8.50 7.03
C GLU A 90 -4.71 7.27 6.38
N LEU A 91 -3.95 6.18 6.24
CA LEU A 91 -4.44 4.95 5.62
C LEU A 91 -5.54 4.31 6.48
N PRO A 92 -6.77 4.15 5.96
CA PRO A 92 -7.82 3.43 6.68
C PRO A 92 -7.39 1.98 6.92
N CYS A 93 -7.62 1.49 8.14
CA CYS A 93 -7.35 0.11 8.49
C CYS A 93 -8.45 -0.46 9.41
N THR A 94 -8.37 -1.76 9.68
CA THR A 94 -9.23 -2.41 10.66
C THR A 94 -8.37 -3.16 11.65
N VAL A 95 -8.68 -3.01 12.94
CA VAL A 95 -8.11 -3.82 14.02
C VAL A 95 -9.19 -4.65 14.68
N GLU A 96 -8.83 -5.81 15.20
CA GLU A 96 -9.67 -6.60 16.09
C GLU A 96 -9.16 -6.47 17.52
N VAL A 97 -10.00 -5.96 18.43
CA VAL A 97 -9.69 -5.83 19.85
C VAL A 97 -10.62 -6.77 20.62
N SER A 98 -10.06 -7.84 21.21
CA SER A 98 -10.84 -8.82 21.98
C SER A 98 -12.05 -9.39 21.19
N GLY A 99 -11.86 -9.65 19.89
CA GLY A 99 -12.90 -10.18 19.00
C GLY A 99 -13.87 -9.12 18.43
N VAL A 100 -13.69 -7.84 18.76
CA VAL A 100 -14.49 -6.74 18.22
C VAL A 100 -13.69 -5.98 17.18
N ARG A 101 -14.23 -5.90 15.95
CA ARG A 101 -13.61 -5.12 14.87
C ARG A 101 -13.82 -3.62 15.08
N ARG A 102 -12.76 -2.84 14.89
CA ARG A 102 -12.76 -1.37 14.95
C ARG A 102 -12.11 -0.81 13.69
N ALA A 103 -12.70 0.26 13.15
CA ALA A 103 -12.08 1.03 12.08
C ALA A 103 -11.11 2.02 12.70
N GLU A 104 -9.86 1.98 12.26
CA GLU A 104 -8.76 2.81 12.76
C GLU A 104 -7.98 3.39 11.58
N VAL A 105 -6.92 4.13 11.87
CA VAL A 105 -6.04 4.75 10.87
C VAL A 105 -4.60 4.38 11.15
N ILE A 106 -3.88 3.98 10.10
CA ILE A 106 -2.42 3.94 10.08
C ILE A 106 -1.95 5.27 9.50
N ARG A 107 -1.34 6.11 10.33
CA ARG A 107 -0.60 7.28 9.86
C ARG A 107 0.72 6.80 9.28
N PHE A 108 1.06 7.29 8.10
CA PHE A 108 2.38 7.10 7.53
C PHE A 108 3.05 8.43 7.23
N THR A 109 4.37 8.42 7.31
CA THR A 109 5.27 9.43 6.76
C THR A 109 6.30 8.70 5.93
N TYR A 110 6.43 9.05 4.65
CA TYR A 110 7.51 8.57 3.78
C TYR A 110 8.35 9.76 3.35
N ALA A 111 9.64 9.73 3.67
CA ALA A 111 10.60 10.75 3.27
C ALA A 111 11.54 10.16 2.21
N GLN A 112 11.44 10.70 1.00
CA GLN A 112 12.31 10.34 -0.12
C GLN A 112 13.65 11.08 0.01
N HIS A 113 14.74 10.34 -0.14
CA HIS A 113 16.09 10.84 -0.12
C HIS A 113 16.72 10.76 -1.52
N PRO A 114 17.69 11.65 -1.87
CA PRO A 114 18.49 11.51 -3.10
C PRO A 114 19.26 10.19 -3.26
N TYR A 115 19.33 9.39 -2.20
CA TYR A 115 19.96 8.08 -2.14
C TYR A 115 18.89 7.12 -1.62
N PRO A 116 18.30 6.25 -2.46
CA PRO A 116 17.14 5.42 -2.08
C PRO A 116 17.37 4.55 -0.84
N GLU A 117 18.63 4.17 -0.56
CA GLU A 117 18.99 3.44 0.65
C GLU A 117 18.77 4.22 1.96
N HIS A 118 18.50 5.53 1.87
CA HIS A 118 18.19 6.41 2.99
C HIS A 118 16.71 6.81 3.02
N ASP A 119 15.89 6.29 2.10
CA ASP A 119 14.44 6.47 2.19
C ASP A 119 13.96 5.90 3.51
N MET A 120 13.02 6.61 4.14
CA MET A 120 12.52 6.25 5.45
C MET A 120 11.02 6.35 5.47
N MET A 121 10.38 5.26 5.88
CA MET A 121 8.96 5.20 6.16
C MET A 121 8.73 5.00 7.66
N HIS A 122 7.89 5.84 8.22
CA HIS A 122 7.39 5.72 9.58
C HIS A 122 5.90 5.39 9.54
N LEU A 123 5.47 4.38 10.30
CA LEU A 123 4.07 4.01 10.46
C LEU A 123 3.66 4.14 11.92
N ALA A 124 2.49 4.72 12.19
CA ALA A 124 1.93 4.85 13.52
C ALA A 124 0.43 4.54 13.54
N LEU A 125 -0.04 3.90 14.60
CA LEU A 125 -1.45 3.63 14.88
C LEU A 125 -1.76 4.04 16.32
N SER A 126 -2.77 4.88 16.51
CA SER A 126 -3.28 5.21 17.85
C SER A 126 -4.45 4.30 18.20
N LEU A 127 -4.40 3.66 19.37
CA LEU A 127 -5.49 2.85 19.88
C LEU A 127 -5.67 3.11 21.37
N ASP A 128 -6.89 3.48 21.76
CA ASP A 128 -7.27 3.75 23.16
C ASP A 128 -6.34 4.75 23.90
N GLY A 129 -5.74 5.70 23.16
CA GLY A 129 -4.86 6.75 23.68
C GLY A 129 -3.38 6.39 23.73
N GLU A 130 -3.01 5.15 23.39
CA GLU A 130 -1.62 4.73 23.19
C GLU A 130 -1.24 4.78 21.71
N GLU A 131 0.04 5.02 21.44
CA GLU A 131 0.60 5.05 20.08
C GLU A 131 1.55 3.87 19.88
N TYR A 132 1.35 3.16 18.77
CA TYR A 132 2.17 2.03 18.34
C TYR A 132 2.79 2.38 17.00
N GLU A 133 4.11 2.30 16.91
CA GLU A 133 4.85 2.84 15.78
C GLU A 133 6.03 1.95 15.35
N THR A 134 6.47 2.15 14.11
CA THR A 134 7.65 1.46 13.55
C THR A 134 8.27 2.27 12.42
N ASP A 135 9.60 2.22 12.34
CA ASP A 135 10.36 2.67 11.17
C ASP A 135 10.66 1.47 10.25
N CYS A 136 10.59 1.72 8.95
CA CYS A 136 10.71 0.75 7.87
C CYS A 136 11.16 1.44 6.57
N ASP A 137 11.45 0.65 5.55
CA ASP A 137 11.75 1.14 4.19
C ASP A 137 10.50 1.15 3.31
N ALA A 138 9.54 0.25 3.56
CA ALA A 138 8.33 0.10 2.77
C ALA A 138 7.13 -0.39 3.60
N LEU A 139 5.91 -0.26 3.06
CA LEU A 139 4.70 -0.81 3.68
C LEU A 139 4.78 -2.33 3.90
N GLU A 140 5.40 -3.07 2.97
CA GLU A 140 5.57 -4.52 3.09
C GLU A 140 6.35 -4.92 4.34
N THR A 141 7.35 -4.13 4.74
CA THR A 141 8.19 -4.41 5.92
C THR A 141 7.68 -3.70 7.18
N GLY A 142 6.96 -2.59 7.03
CA GLY A 142 6.35 -1.83 8.12
C GLY A 142 5.09 -2.47 8.69
N LEU A 143 4.15 -2.92 7.86
CA LEU A 143 2.91 -3.56 8.32
C LEU A 143 3.10 -4.76 9.27
N PRO A 144 4.05 -5.70 9.06
CA PRO A 144 4.27 -6.78 10.01
C PRO A 144 4.87 -6.27 11.31
N ARG A 145 5.81 -5.31 11.26
CA ARG A 145 6.40 -4.71 12.46
C ARG A 145 5.37 -3.95 13.28
N LEU A 146 4.50 -3.19 12.63
CA LEU A 146 3.39 -2.50 13.27
C LEU A 146 2.42 -3.51 13.90
N ALA A 147 2.08 -4.58 13.17
CA ALA A 147 1.21 -5.64 13.69
C ALA A 147 1.81 -6.35 14.92
N ASP A 148 3.13 -6.52 14.97
CA ASP A 148 3.86 -7.10 16.10
C ASP A 148 3.99 -6.13 17.29
N ALA A 149 3.96 -4.82 17.05
CA ALA A 149 3.98 -3.78 18.08
C ALA A 149 2.65 -3.63 18.84
N LEU A 150 1.54 -4.09 18.25
CA LEU A 150 0.22 -4.02 18.87
C LEU A 150 0.14 -4.87 20.15
N PRO A 151 -0.66 -4.46 21.15
CA PRO A 151 -0.74 -5.15 22.43
C PRO A 151 -1.41 -6.52 22.28
N ALA A 152 -1.18 -7.40 23.26
CA ALA A 152 -1.79 -8.72 23.28
C ALA A 152 -3.33 -8.63 23.21
N GLY A 153 -3.94 -9.47 22.37
CA GLY A 153 -5.39 -9.45 22.14
C GLY A 153 -5.86 -8.39 21.13
N VAL A 154 -4.93 -7.65 20.53
CA VAL A 154 -5.17 -6.78 19.38
C VAL A 154 -4.52 -7.37 18.15
N SER A 155 -5.19 -7.27 17.01
CA SER A 155 -4.62 -7.71 15.73
C SER A 155 -4.99 -6.80 14.57
N LEU A 156 -4.02 -6.51 13.71
CA LEU A 156 -4.25 -5.82 12.45
C LEU A 156 -4.92 -6.76 11.45
N MET A 157 -6.08 -6.35 10.92
CA MET A 157 -6.89 -7.11 9.96
C MET A 157 -6.84 -6.46 8.59
N CYS A 158 -6.03 -7.02 7.69
CA CYS A 158 -5.93 -6.53 6.32
C CYS A 158 -5.43 -7.61 5.36
N CYS A 159 -5.41 -7.33 4.07
CA CYS A 159 -4.94 -8.26 3.07
C CYS A 159 -3.49 -8.66 3.28
N PHE A 160 -2.62 -7.79 3.81
CA PHE A 160 -1.29 -8.20 4.22
C PHE A 160 -1.30 -9.35 5.26
N THR A 161 -2.15 -9.27 6.29
CA THR A 161 -2.25 -10.29 7.35
C THR A 161 -3.23 -11.43 7.03
N CYS A 162 -3.79 -11.45 5.82
CA CYS A 162 -4.76 -12.46 5.39
C CYS A 162 -4.09 -13.78 5.00
N LEU A 163 -4.77 -14.89 5.28
CA LEU A 163 -4.38 -16.25 4.94
C LEU A 163 -4.45 -16.54 3.44
N TYR A 164 -5.19 -15.75 2.66
CA TYR A 164 -5.50 -16.03 1.25
C TYR A 164 -5.00 -14.95 0.29
N SER A 165 -3.96 -14.24 0.68
CA SER A 165 -3.34 -13.20 -0.12
C SER A 165 -1.87 -13.51 -0.34
N ASP A 166 -1.24 -13.00 -1.40
CA ASP A 166 0.20 -13.09 -1.55
C ASP A 166 0.72 -12.08 -2.57
N TYR A 167 1.99 -11.68 -2.47
CA TYR A 167 2.58 -10.88 -3.55
C TYR A 167 2.83 -11.77 -4.76
N MET A 168 2.75 -11.21 -5.97
CA MET A 168 3.22 -11.95 -7.13
C MET A 168 4.74 -11.80 -7.21
N PRO A 169 5.51 -12.85 -7.55
CA PRO A 169 6.96 -12.72 -7.69
C PRO A 169 7.43 -11.70 -8.74
N SER A 170 6.52 -11.24 -9.61
CA SER A 170 6.77 -10.24 -10.65
C SER A 170 6.09 -8.89 -10.40
N SER A 171 5.21 -8.76 -9.40
CA SER A 171 4.71 -7.43 -9.05
C SER A 171 5.91 -6.71 -8.45
N GLY A 172 6.35 -5.61 -9.07
CA GLY A 172 7.37 -4.74 -8.48
C GLY A 172 6.88 -4.15 -7.15
N GLN A 173 7.62 -3.19 -6.60
CA GLN A 173 7.36 -2.53 -5.31
C GLN A 173 6.07 -1.68 -5.25
N ALA A 174 5.16 -1.79 -6.22
CA ALA A 174 3.92 -1.02 -6.20
C ALA A 174 2.93 -1.60 -5.17
N MET A 175 2.04 -0.73 -4.69
CA MET A 175 0.95 -1.12 -3.81
C MET A 175 0.08 -2.19 -4.49
N GLY A 176 -0.12 -3.33 -3.85
CA GLY A 176 -0.97 -4.38 -4.42
C GLY A 176 -0.57 -5.78 -4.02
N ILE A 177 -1.54 -6.53 -3.52
CA ILE A 177 -1.43 -7.94 -3.20
C ILE A 177 -2.51 -8.74 -3.94
N ALA A 178 -2.16 -9.94 -4.40
CA ALA A 178 -3.12 -10.82 -5.06
C ALA A 178 -4.01 -11.50 -4.01
N CYS A 179 -5.32 -11.51 -4.24
CA CYS A 179 -6.29 -12.24 -3.41
C CYS A 179 -6.68 -13.56 -4.09
N PHE A 180 -6.71 -14.65 -3.32
CA PHE A 180 -7.03 -16.02 -3.74
C PHE A 180 -8.24 -16.59 -2.98
N ARG A 181 -9.16 -15.74 -2.52
CA ARG A 181 -10.31 -16.17 -1.71
C ARG A 181 -11.28 -17.12 -2.44
N ASP A 182 -11.31 -17.10 -3.78
CA ASP A 182 -12.13 -18.04 -4.56
C ASP A 182 -11.39 -19.36 -4.86
N ASP A 183 -10.12 -19.48 -4.50
CA ASP A 183 -9.27 -20.65 -4.77
C ASP A 183 -8.42 -21.05 -3.54
N LYS A 184 -9.02 -20.96 -2.34
CA LYS A 184 -8.36 -21.15 -1.04
C LYS A 184 -7.59 -22.46 -0.94
N GLU A 185 -8.19 -23.56 -1.42
CA GLU A 185 -7.58 -24.89 -1.32
C GLU A 185 -6.31 -25.01 -2.17
N GLN A 186 -6.35 -24.54 -3.42
CA GLN A 186 -5.17 -24.57 -4.29
C GLN A 186 -4.09 -23.61 -3.79
N TYR A 187 -4.48 -22.42 -3.32
CA TYR A 187 -3.54 -21.48 -2.70
C TYR A 187 -2.83 -22.10 -1.48
N LEU A 188 -3.56 -22.75 -0.57
CA LEU A 188 -2.97 -23.39 0.61
C LEU A 188 -2.12 -24.63 0.27
N ALA A 189 -2.31 -25.23 -0.90
CA ALA A 189 -1.54 -26.38 -1.37
C ALA A 189 -0.18 -26.00 -1.98
N ILE A 190 0.08 -24.73 -2.29
CA ILE A 190 1.35 -24.30 -2.89
C ILE A 190 2.52 -24.53 -1.94
N ARG A 191 3.70 -24.80 -2.50
CA ARG A 191 4.94 -25.06 -1.73
C ARG A 191 6.11 -24.20 -2.18
N SER A 192 5.95 -23.43 -3.24
CA SER A 192 6.97 -22.51 -3.75
C SER A 192 6.33 -21.25 -4.33
N LYS A 193 7.10 -20.17 -4.38
CA LYS A 193 6.70 -18.93 -5.05
C LYS A 193 6.36 -19.10 -6.54
N PHE A 194 6.82 -20.18 -7.18
CA PHE A 194 6.54 -20.43 -8.60
C PHE A 194 5.18 -21.11 -8.82
N ASP A 195 4.62 -21.76 -7.80
CA ASP A 195 3.31 -22.40 -7.90
C ASP A 195 2.18 -21.37 -8.02
N ILE A 196 2.38 -20.15 -7.48
CA ILE A 196 1.39 -19.08 -7.48
C ILE A 196 0.94 -18.68 -8.90
N TRP A 197 1.82 -18.82 -9.90
CA TRP A 197 1.54 -18.50 -11.30
C TRP A 197 0.46 -19.38 -11.93
N ARG A 198 0.18 -20.53 -11.32
CA ARG A 198 -0.86 -21.47 -11.79
C ARG A 198 -2.21 -21.22 -11.14
N LEU A 199 -2.23 -20.42 -10.08
CA LEU A 199 -3.45 -20.16 -9.33
C LEU A 199 -4.35 -19.19 -10.06
N ARG A 200 -5.65 -19.38 -9.86
CA ARG A 200 -6.62 -18.38 -10.28
C ARG A 200 -6.76 -17.31 -9.20
N ARG A 201 -6.23 -16.12 -9.49
CA ARG A 201 -6.46 -14.93 -8.67
C ARG A 201 -7.93 -14.49 -8.74
N THR A 202 -8.49 -14.11 -7.59
CA THR A 202 -9.80 -13.45 -7.50
C THR A 202 -9.70 -12.01 -7.98
N GLU A 203 -8.83 -11.23 -7.36
CA GLU A 203 -8.59 -9.82 -7.68
C GLU A 203 -7.25 -9.35 -7.13
N TRP A 204 -6.87 -8.12 -7.50
CA TRP A 204 -5.83 -7.34 -6.83
C TRP A 204 -6.45 -6.42 -5.82
N VAL A 205 -5.78 -6.24 -4.68
CA VAL A 205 -6.22 -5.35 -3.61
C VAL A 205 -5.02 -4.64 -2.98
N PRO A 206 -5.19 -3.44 -2.41
CA PRO A 206 -4.19 -2.82 -1.55
C PRO A 206 -3.90 -3.69 -0.32
N GLU A 207 -2.72 -3.51 0.26
CA GLU A 207 -2.25 -4.26 1.43
C GLU A 207 -3.16 -4.07 2.64
N THR A 208 -3.71 -2.88 2.82
CA THR A 208 -4.61 -2.51 3.93
C THR A 208 -6.08 -2.88 3.69
N TYR A 209 -6.41 -3.43 2.51
CA TYR A 209 -7.78 -3.83 2.19
C TYR A 209 -8.31 -4.92 3.13
N LEU A 210 -9.62 -4.94 3.40
CA LEU A 210 -10.26 -5.99 4.19
C LEU A 210 -11.56 -6.46 3.54
N CYS A 211 -11.61 -7.74 3.16
CA CYS A 211 -12.83 -8.39 2.65
C CYS A 211 -13.54 -9.23 3.73
N SER A 212 -14.77 -9.65 3.45
CA SER A 212 -15.57 -10.50 4.35
C SER A 212 -14.99 -11.90 4.58
N GLU A 213 -14.16 -12.39 3.67
CA GLU A 213 -13.55 -13.72 3.68
C GLU A 213 -12.20 -13.77 4.42
N TYR A 214 -11.82 -12.67 5.09
CA TYR A 214 -10.56 -12.59 5.84
C TYR A 214 -10.43 -13.72 6.86
N GLN A 215 -9.28 -14.38 6.84
CA GLN A 215 -8.80 -15.24 7.90
C GLN A 215 -7.36 -14.86 8.21
N ARG A 216 -6.98 -14.89 9.48
CA ARG A 216 -5.61 -14.54 9.88
C ARG A 216 -4.61 -15.54 9.29
N ARG A 217 -3.53 -15.03 8.72
CA ARG A 217 -2.43 -15.86 8.21
C ARG A 217 -1.89 -16.77 9.30
N VAL A 218 -1.66 -18.02 8.93
CA VAL A 218 -1.02 -19.04 9.78
C VAL A 218 0.42 -19.21 9.30
N ARG A 219 1.39 -19.24 10.22
CA ARG A 219 2.79 -19.48 9.87
C ARG A 219 2.95 -20.82 9.15
N GLY A 220 3.80 -20.87 8.13
CA GLY A 220 4.02 -22.02 7.26
C GLY A 220 2.97 -22.22 6.15
N THR A 221 2.14 -21.21 5.85
CA THR A 221 1.09 -21.29 4.81
C THR A 221 1.31 -20.25 3.70
N GLY A 222 1.05 -20.65 2.46
CA GLY A 222 1.45 -19.86 1.28
C GLY A 222 2.98 -19.85 1.12
N TYR A 223 3.53 -18.90 0.36
CA TYR A 223 4.99 -18.74 0.28
C TYR A 223 5.54 -17.71 1.28
N ARG A 224 4.70 -16.76 1.73
CA ARG A 224 5.07 -15.73 2.73
C ARG A 224 4.89 -16.16 4.20
N GLY A 225 4.19 -17.28 4.47
CA GLY A 225 3.97 -17.78 5.83
C GLY A 225 5.02 -18.78 6.26
#